data_AF-A0AA88WWW3-F1
#
_entry.id   AF-A0AA88WWW3-F1
#
_cell.length_a   1.000
_cell.length_b   1.000
_cell.length_c   1.000
_cell.angle_alpha   90.00
_cell.angle_beta   90.00
_cell.angle_gamma   90.00
#
_symmetry.space_group_name_H-M   'P 1'
#
loop_
_entity.id
_entity.type
_entity.pdbx_description
1 polymer ?
#
loop_
_entity_poly.entity_id
_entity_poly.type
_entity_poly.pdbx_seq_one_letter_code
_entity_poly.pdbx_strand_id
1 'polypeptide(L)'
;MSSKLRSLVGDLISLPMPTIAAVFGHASAAGLILALSHDYVLMRKDKGFLYMSEMDIGFKVPAWFVALLRCKVGSPAALRDVVLRAEKLGAEAAAKKAIVDLACEGAAETVEEAVRLGKELVGRRWNGAGYGRNRETLLAEVVGAMRFDETVDIRRDCGECGWYPQGLL
;
A
#
# COMPACT_ATOMS: atom_id res chain seq x y z
N MET A 1 11.00 8.82 -10.23
CA MET A 1 10.05 8.92 -9.11
C MET A 1 9.96 7.61 -8.32
N SER A 2 9.92 6.45 -8.98
CA SER A 2 9.88 5.12 -8.33
C SER A 2 11.01 4.85 -7.32
N SER A 3 12.25 5.29 -7.57
CA SER A 3 13.38 5.01 -6.66
C SER A 3 13.25 5.61 -5.26
N LYS A 4 12.74 6.85 -5.15
CA LYS A 4 12.54 7.51 -3.84
C LYS A 4 11.44 6.83 -3.02
N LEU A 5 10.33 6.45 -3.67
CA LEU A 5 9.25 5.73 -3.00
C LEU A 5 9.72 4.35 -2.54
N ARG A 6 10.46 3.62 -3.37
CA ARG A 6 11.06 2.33 -2.98
C ARG A 6 11.99 2.47 -1.78
N SER A 7 12.85 3.49 -1.77
CA SER A 7 13.71 3.78 -0.61
C SER A 7 12.89 4.03 0.65
N LEU A 8 11.86 4.90 0.57
CA LEU A 8 10.98 5.21 1.69
C LEU A 8 10.26 3.96 2.24
N VAL A 9 9.74 3.12 1.35
CA VAL A 9 9.07 1.86 1.75
C VAL A 9 10.07 0.90 2.39
N GLY A 10 11.28 0.80 1.86
CA GLY A 10 12.36 0.03 2.47
C GLY A 10 12.68 0.51 3.88
N ASP A 11 12.85 1.83 4.06
CA ASP A 11 13.10 2.43 5.37
C ASP A 11 11.95 2.14 6.34
N LEU A 12 10.70 2.30 5.89
CA LEU A 12 9.50 1.98 6.68
C LEU A 12 9.48 0.52 7.15
N ILE A 13 9.76 -0.44 6.26
CA ILE A 13 9.80 -1.87 6.58
C ILE A 13 10.92 -2.20 7.57
N SER A 14 12.01 -1.43 7.59
CA SER A 14 13.15 -1.65 8.49
C SER A 14 13.02 -1.01 9.89
N LEU A 15 12.02 -0.13 10.11
CA LEU A 15 11.81 0.50 11.43
C LEU A 15 11.71 -0.51 12.60
N PRO A 16 12.36 -0.24 13.74
CA PRO A 16 12.33 -1.13 14.91
C PRO A 16 11.07 -0.93 15.77
N MET A 17 9.94 -0.59 15.15
CA MET A 17 8.68 -0.32 15.85
C MET A 17 7.46 -0.57 14.95
N PRO A 18 6.28 -0.88 15.54
CA PRO A 18 5.03 -0.91 14.83
C PRO A 18 4.68 0.44 14.21
N THR A 19 4.07 0.41 13.03
CA THR A 19 3.66 1.59 12.27
C THR A 19 2.18 1.57 11.96
N ILE A 20 1.53 2.72 12.07
CA ILE A 20 0.08 2.86 11.88
C ILE A 20 -0.17 4.00 10.89
N ALA A 21 -0.88 3.71 9.79
CA ALA A 21 -1.34 4.71 8.84
C ALA A 21 -2.75 5.19 9.21
N ALA A 22 -2.88 6.49 9.51
CA ALA A 22 -4.18 7.16 9.63
C ALA A 22 -4.51 7.88 8.31
N VAL A 23 -5.46 7.34 7.53
CA VAL A 23 -5.79 7.81 6.18
C VAL A 23 -7.00 8.76 6.21
N PHE A 24 -6.74 10.05 5.97
CA PHE A 24 -7.76 11.12 6.02
C PHE A 24 -8.46 11.43 4.69
N GLY A 25 -8.17 10.69 3.62
CA GLY A 25 -8.68 10.99 2.30
C GLY A 25 -8.34 9.94 1.26
N HIS A 26 -8.16 10.37 0.01
CA HIS A 26 -7.84 9.46 -1.08
C HIS A 26 -6.41 8.94 -0.94
N ALA A 27 -6.24 7.62 -1.05
CA ALA A 27 -4.95 7.00 -1.26
C ALA A 27 -5.00 6.23 -2.58
N SER A 28 -4.45 6.84 -3.63
CA SER A 28 -4.44 6.31 -5.00
C SER A 28 -3.05 5.81 -5.38
N ALA A 29 -2.98 4.68 -6.09
CA ALA A 29 -1.74 4.11 -6.62
C ALA A 29 -0.63 4.06 -5.55
N ALA A 30 0.45 4.82 -5.74
CA ALA A 30 1.54 4.96 -4.78
C ALA A 30 1.09 5.34 -3.35
N GLY A 31 0.01 6.11 -3.21
CA GLY A 31 -0.58 6.45 -1.91
C GLY A 31 -1.20 5.24 -1.20
N LEU A 32 -1.87 4.35 -1.94
CA LEU A 32 -2.37 3.08 -1.40
C LEU A 32 -1.20 2.18 -0.98
N ILE A 33 -0.17 2.09 -1.82
CA ILE A 33 1.05 1.33 -1.53
C ILE A 33 1.74 1.85 -0.26
N LEU A 34 1.86 3.17 -0.11
CA LEU A 34 2.44 3.77 1.09
C LEU A 34 1.60 3.47 2.34
N ALA A 35 0.27 3.56 2.25
CA ALA A 35 -0.62 3.21 3.36
C ALA A 35 -0.44 1.74 3.76
N LEU A 36 -0.47 0.81 2.80
CA LEU A 36 -0.32 -0.63 3.04
C LEU A 36 1.11 -1.03 3.46
N SER A 37 2.11 -0.16 3.27
CA SER A 37 3.47 -0.38 3.79
C SER A 37 3.56 -0.24 5.31
N HIS A 38 2.53 0.33 5.96
CA HIS A 38 2.41 0.34 7.41
C HIS A 38 1.89 -1.00 7.92
N ASP A 39 2.10 -1.29 9.20
CA ASP A 39 1.62 -2.53 9.82
C ASP A 39 0.09 -2.53 9.90
N TYR A 40 -0.48 -1.39 10.32
CA TYR A 40 -1.91 -1.17 10.46
C TYR A 40 -2.38 0.05 9.65
N VAL A 41 -3.59 0.00 9.12
CA VAL A 41 -4.21 1.07 8.33
C VAL A 41 -5.62 1.34 8.87
N LEU A 42 -5.83 2.58 9.31
CA LEU A 42 -7.14 3.08 9.74
C LEU A 42 -7.55 4.17 8.76
N MET A 43 -8.83 4.20 8.37
CA MET A 43 -9.32 5.16 7.39
C MET A 43 -10.65 5.75 7.83
N ARG A 44 -10.82 7.06 7.63
CA ARG A 44 -12.11 7.72 7.80
C ARG A 44 -13.12 7.22 6.75
N LYS A 45 -14.37 7.01 7.14
CA LYS A 45 -15.41 6.44 6.27
C LYS A 45 -16.26 7.49 5.57
N ASP A 46 -16.32 8.71 6.10
CA ASP A 46 -17.11 9.81 5.57
C ASP A 46 -16.48 10.47 4.32
N LYS A 47 -15.19 10.24 4.04
CA LYS A 47 -14.52 10.79 2.85
C LYS A 47 -13.30 9.99 2.39
N GLY A 48 -13.19 9.82 1.07
CA GLY A 48 -11.99 9.31 0.39
C GLY A 48 -12.15 7.88 -0.14
N PHE A 49 -11.23 7.49 -1.02
CA PHE A 49 -11.19 6.15 -1.62
C PHE A 49 -9.76 5.60 -1.61
N LEU A 50 -9.65 4.27 -1.48
CA LEU A 50 -8.46 3.47 -1.72
C LEU A 50 -8.59 2.79 -3.07
N TYR A 51 -7.62 2.98 -3.97
CA TYR A 51 -7.64 2.32 -5.29
C TYR A 51 -6.27 2.32 -5.97
N MET A 52 -6.07 1.38 -6.89
CA MET A 52 -5.00 1.44 -7.89
C MET A 52 -5.55 2.11 -9.14
N SER A 53 -4.85 3.13 -9.65
CA SER A 53 -5.31 3.91 -10.82
C SER A 53 -4.77 3.36 -12.14
N GLU A 54 -3.80 2.45 -12.08
CA GLU A 54 -2.99 2.01 -13.20
C GLU A 54 -3.82 1.44 -14.36
N MET A 55 -4.89 0.70 -14.07
CA MET A 55 -5.81 0.22 -15.12
C MET A 55 -6.58 1.36 -15.80
N ASP A 56 -7.02 2.37 -15.04
CA ASP A 56 -7.76 3.52 -15.59
C ASP A 56 -6.87 4.39 -16.49
N ILE A 57 -5.57 4.47 -16.20
CA ILE A 57 -4.60 5.28 -16.95
C ILE A 57 -3.81 4.47 -18.00
N GLY A 58 -4.05 3.17 -18.11
CA GLY A 58 -3.37 2.29 -19.07
C GLY A 58 -1.89 2.03 -18.76
N PHE A 59 -1.50 1.99 -17.48
CA PHE A 59 -0.14 1.66 -17.04
C PHE A 59 -0.06 0.25 -16.46
N LYS A 60 1.09 -0.41 -16.65
CA LYS A 60 1.41 -1.67 -15.95
C LYS A 60 1.72 -1.37 -14.48
N VAL A 61 1.08 -2.11 -13.57
CA VAL A 61 1.39 -2.06 -12.14
C VAL A 61 2.82 -2.60 -11.89
N PRO A 62 3.70 -1.87 -11.17
CA PRO A 62 5.04 -2.35 -10.82
C PRO A 62 5.01 -3.70 -10.10
N ALA A 63 5.94 -4.61 -10.40
CA ALA A 63 5.99 -5.93 -9.77
C ALA A 63 6.06 -5.86 -8.23
N TRP A 64 6.82 -4.92 -7.69
CA TRP A 64 6.96 -4.73 -6.25
C TRP A 64 5.68 -4.16 -5.58
N PHE A 65 4.86 -3.40 -6.30
CA PHE A 65 3.52 -3.02 -5.81
C PHE A 65 2.65 -4.27 -5.66
N VAL A 66 2.68 -5.16 -6.64
CA VAL A 66 1.90 -6.41 -6.60
C VAL A 66 2.39 -7.32 -5.46
N ALA A 67 3.71 -7.42 -5.24
CA ALA A 67 4.27 -8.16 -4.10
C ALA A 67 3.72 -7.62 -2.76
N LEU A 68 3.76 -6.30 -2.56
CA LEU A 68 3.19 -5.69 -1.34
C LEU A 68 1.69 -5.97 -1.21
N LEU A 69 0.93 -5.80 -2.29
CA LEU A 69 -0.51 -6.06 -2.28
C LEU A 69 -0.84 -7.52 -1.95
N ARG A 70 -0.07 -8.49 -2.46
CA ARG A 70 -0.24 -9.92 -2.10
C ARG A 70 0.02 -10.17 -0.62
N CYS A 71 1.04 -9.52 -0.04
CA CYS A 71 1.36 -9.68 1.38
C CYS A 71 0.31 -9.04 2.30
N LYS A 72 -0.33 -7.96 1.86
CA LYS A 72 -1.25 -7.16 2.70
C LYS A 72 -2.73 -7.43 2.45
N VAL A 73 -3.10 -7.91 1.27
CA VAL A 73 -4.49 -8.22 0.90
C VAL A 73 -4.67 -9.74 0.88
N GLY A 74 -5.19 -10.28 1.97
CA GLY A 74 -5.31 -11.73 2.15
C GLY A 74 -6.32 -12.43 1.21
N SER A 75 -7.27 -11.69 0.63
CA SER A 75 -8.28 -12.25 -0.28
C SER A 75 -7.84 -12.11 -1.74
N PRO A 76 -7.68 -13.22 -2.50
CA PRO A 76 -7.40 -13.16 -3.93
C PRO A 76 -8.48 -12.41 -4.72
N ALA A 77 -9.74 -12.49 -4.28
CA ALA A 77 -10.83 -11.76 -4.91
C ALA A 77 -10.70 -10.24 -4.68
N ALA A 78 -10.37 -9.83 -3.46
CA ALA A 78 -10.12 -8.42 -3.16
C ALA A 78 -8.91 -7.88 -3.93
N LEU A 79 -7.82 -8.65 -4.00
CA LEU A 79 -6.64 -8.30 -4.79
C LEU A 79 -6.97 -8.10 -6.28
N ARG A 80 -7.74 -9.03 -6.87
CA ARG A 80 -8.20 -8.91 -8.26
C ARG A 80 -9.03 -7.65 -8.46
N ASP A 81 -9.96 -7.35 -7.55
CA ASP A 81 -10.82 -6.17 -7.70
C ASP A 81 -10.02 -4.86 -7.58
N VAL A 82 -9.08 -4.77 -6.65
CA VAL A 82 -8.20 -3.61 -6.48
C VAL A 82 -7.31 -3.42 -7.72
N VAL A 83 -6.68 -4.49 -8.21
CA VAL A 83 -5.64 -4.40 -9.26
C VAL A 83 -6.23 -4.38 -10.67
N LEU A 84 -7.17 -5.27 -10.98
CA LEU A 84 -7.67 -5.48 -12.35
C LEU A 84 -9.00 -4.75 -12.64
N ARG A 85 -9.77 -4.39 -11.61
CA ARG A 85 -11.00 -3.60 -11.77
C ARG A 85 -10.83 -2.14 -11.39
N ALA A 86 -9.65 -1.73 -10.89
CA ALA A 86 -9.42 -0.40 -10.32
C ALA A 86 -10.54 0.05 -9.37
N GLU A 87 -11.07 -0.90 -8.57
CA GLU A 87 -12.23 -0.63 -7.73
C GLU A 87 -11.89 0.45 -6.70
N LYS A 88 -12.72 1.49 -6.63
CA LYS A 88 -12.62 2.55 -5.63
C LYS A 88 -13.33 2.14 -4.35
N LEU A 89 -12.54 1.83 -3.33
CA LEU A 89 -13.05 1.34 -2.06
C LEU A 89 -13.11 2.48 -1.03
N GLY A 90 -14.30 2.76 -0.51
CA GLY A 90 -14.44 3.54 0.73
C GLY A 90 -14.02 2.72 1.95
N ALA A 91 -13.83 3.35 3.11
CA ALA A 91 -13.28 2.69 4.30
C ALA A 91 -14.09 1.46 4.75
N GLU A 92 -15.42 1.51 4.73
CA GLU A 92 -16.26 0.37 5.13
C GLU A 92 -16.10 -0.83 4.19
N ALA A 93 -16.03 -0.59 2.89
CA ALA A 93 -15.82 -1.65 1.89
C ALA A 93 -14.40 -2.22 2.00
N ALA A 94 -13.40 -1.36 2.21
CA ALA A 94 -12.02 -1.78 2.43
C ALA A 94 -11.87 -2.61 3.71
N ALA A 95 -12.55 -2.23 4.80
CA ALA A 95 -12.54 -2.98 6.06
C ALA A 95 -13.21 -4.35 5.91
N LYS A 96 -14.36 -4.42 5.22
CA LYS A 96 -15.02 -5.70 4.89
C LYS A 96 -14.14 -6.63 4.05
N LYS A 97 -13.28 -6.07 3.20
CA LYS A 97 -12.30 -6.82 2.39
C LYS A 97 -10.97 -7.07 3.12
N ALA A 98 -10.84 -6.66 4.39
CA ALA A 98 -9.61 -6.73 5.19
C ALA A 98 -8.40 -6.06 4.53
N ILE A 99 -8.63 -4.95 3.83
CA ILE A 99 -7.57 -4.10 3.24
C ILE A 99 -7.15 -3.01 4.23
N VAL A 100 -8.10 -2.53 5.06
CA VAL A 100 -7.83 -1.66 6.21
C VAL A 100 -8.31 -2.35 7.47
N ASP A 101 -7.69 -2.04 8.60
CA ASP A 101 -8.00 -2.64 9.90
C ASP A 101 -9.26 -2.03 10.53
N LEU A 102 -9.49 -0.72 10.32
CA LEU A 102 -10.63 -0.02 10.90
C LEU A 102 -11.15 1.11 9.99
N ALA A 103 -12.47 1.18 9.89
CA ALA A 103 -13.19 2.31 9.31
C ALA A 103 -13.72 3.21 10.43
N CYS A 104 -13.19 4.43 10.53
CA CYS A 104 -13.56 5.41 11.56
C CYS A 104 -14.61 6.40 11.02
N GLU A 105 -15.47 6.96 11.87
CA GLU A 105 -16.50 7.95 11.53
C GLU A 105 -15.94 9.19 10.83
N GLY A 106 -14.77 9.67 11.27
CA GLY A 106 -14.17 10.88 10.72
C GLY A 106 -12.69 11.04 11.00
N ALA A 107 -12.11 12.12 10.50
CA ALA A 107 -10.67 12.36 10.58
C ALA A 107 -10.13 12.47 12.02
N ALA A 108 -10.83 13.19 12.90
CA ALA A 108 -10.40 13.35 14.30
C ALA A 108 -10.35 11.99 15.02
N GLU A 109 -11.43 11.21 14.91
CA GLU A 109 -11.51 9.87 15.49
C GLU A 109 -10.45 8.92 14.90
N THR A 110 -10.14 9.04 13.59
CA THR A 110 -9.10 8.21 12.97
C THR A 110 -7.73 8.44 13.62
N VAL A 111 -7.40 9.68 14.00
CA VAL A 111 -6.17 9.98 14.77
C VAL A 111 -6.25 9.38 16.16
N GLU A 112 -7.38 9.58 16.85
CA GLU A 112 -7.57 9.11 18.22
C GLU A 112 -7.43 7.59 18.31
N GLU A 113 -8.05 6.86 17.39
CA GLU A 113 -7.95 5.41 17.28
C GLU A 113 -6.53 4.94 16.92
N ALA A 114 -5.84 5.63 16.00
CA ALA A 114 -4.45 5.32 15.69
C ALA A 114 -3.53 5.53 16.90
N VAL A 115 -3.73 6.60 17.67
CA VAL A 115 -2.99 6.86 18.91
C VAL A 115 -3.34 5.83 19.98
N ARG A 116 -4.61 5.44 20.11
CA ARG A 116 -5.07 4.41 21.04
C ARG A 116 -4.39 3.07 20.75
N LEU A 117 -4.40 2.63 19.48
CA LEU A 117 -3.71 1.43 19.03
C LEU A 117 -2.18 1.55 19.25
N GLY A 118 -1.59 2.72 18.97
CA GLY A 118 -0.18 2.96 19.24
C GLY A 118 0.19 2.77 20.72
N LYS A 119 -0.63 3.30 21.64
CA LYS A 119 -0.45 3.12 23.10
C LYS A 119 -0.57 1.64 23.50
N GLU A 120 -1.52 0.92 22.93
CA GLU A 120 -1.68 -0.52 23.15
C GLU A 120 -0.42 -1.30 22.73
N LEU A 121 0.08 -1.05 21.52
CA LEU A 121 1.26 -1.72 20.98
C LEU A 121 2.53 -1.39 21.77
N VAL A 122 2.72 -0.13 22.19
CA VAL A 122 3.83 0.27 23.06
C VAL A 122 3.74 -0.45 24.42
N GLY A 123 2.53 -0.64 24.96
CA GLY A 123 2.27 -1.38 26.19
C GLY A 123 2.75 -2.84 26.16
N ARG A 124 2.93 -3.43 24.98
CA ARG A 124 3.46 -4.79 24.80
C ARG A 124 4.96 -4.90 25.09
N ARG A 125 5.70 -3.78 25.09
CA ARG A 125 7.14 -3.69 25.41
C ARG A 125 8.00 -4.69 24.62
N TRP A 126 7.68 -4.89 23.34
CA TRP A 126 8.48 -5.76 22.48
C TRP A 126 9.89 -5.21 22.26
N ASN A 127 10.84 -6.10 22.04
CA ASN A 127 12.16 -5.71 21.57
C ASN A 127 12.04 -5.20 20.12
N GLY A 128 12.33 -3.91 19.91
CA GLY A 128 12.18 -3.27 18.60
C GLY A 128 13.00 -3.89 17.49
N ALA A 129 14.24 -4.31 17.77
CA ALA A 129 15.08 -5.01 16.79
C ALA A 129 14.54 -6.40 16.44
N GLY A 130 13.83 -7.05 17.36
CA GLY A 130 13.08 -8.28 17.09
C GLY A 130 11.85 -8.00 16.22
N TYR A 131 11.11 -6.92 16.49
CA TYR A 131 9.96 -6.53 15.69
C TYR A 131 10.34 -6.24 14.24
N GLY A 132 11.34 -5.38 14.02
CA GLY A 132 11.83 -5.02 12.68
C GLY A 132 12.26 -6.25 11.87
N ARG A 133 13.07 -7.14 12.46
CA ARG A 133 13.51 -8.38 11.79
C ARG A 133 12.37 -9.34 11.44
N ASN A 134 11.37 -9.48 12.32
CA ASN A 134 10.20 -10.29 12.03
C ASN A 134 9.38 -9.67 10.89
N ARG A 135 9.25 -8.34 10.85
CA ARG A 135 8.56 -7.65 9.76
C ARG A 135 9.29 -7.77 8.43
N GLU A 136 10.62 -7.64 8.43
CA GLU A 136 11.44 -7.90 7.24
C GLU A 136 11.29 -9.34 6.75
N THR A 137 11.20 -10.30 7.67
CA THR A 137 10.93 -11.72 7.33
C THR A 137 9.54 -11.90 6.74
N LEU A 138 8.52 -11.29 7.35
CA LEU A 138 7.14 -11.31 6.86
C LEU A 138 7.02 -10.71 5.46
N LEU A 139 7.79 -9.66 5.16
CA LEU A 139 7.76 -8.91 3.91
C LEU A 139 8.95 -9.23 3.00
N ALA A 140 9.59 -10.39 3.17
CA ALA A 140 10.80 -10.76 2.43
C ALA A 140 10.58 -10.74 0.90
N GLU A 141 9.40 -11.15 0.42
CA GLU A 141 9.02 -11.07 -0.99
C GLU A 141 9.02 -9.62 -1.49
N VAL A 142 8.47 -8.69 -0.70
CA VAL A 142 8.44 -7.26 -1.03
C VAL A 142 9.85 -6.69 -1.08
N VAL A 143 10.67 -6.98 -0.07
CA VAL A 143 12.08 -6.54 -0.01
C VAL A 143 12.88 -7.07 -1.19
N GLY A 144 12.65 -8.32 -1.58
CA GLY A 144 13.25 -8.92 -2.78
C GLY A 144 12.79 -8.22 -4.06
N ALA A 145 11.49 -8.01 -4.22
CA ALA A 145 10.91 -7.39 -5.41
C ALA A 145 11.34 -5.91 -5.57
N MET A 146 11.54 -5.16 -4.49
CA MET A 146 11.97 -3.76 -4.55
C MET A 146 13.39 -3.56 -5.13
N ARG A 147 14.22 -4.62 -5.13
CA ARG A 147 15.57 -4.60 -5.71
C ARG A 147 15.56 -4.46 -7.23
N PHE A 148 14.45 -4.80 -7.88
CA PHE A 148 14.27 -4.73 -9.32
C PHE A 148 13.16 -3.73 -9.65
N ASP A 149 13.36 -2.86 -10.64
CA ASP A 149 12.30 -1.95 -11.09
C ASP A 149 12.20 -1.90 -12.61
N GLU A 150 11.30 -2.73 -13.12
CA GLU A 150 10.99 -2.85 -14.54
C GLU A 150 10.33 -1.58 -15.11
N THR A 151 9.74 -0.71 -14.28
CA THR A 151 8.96 0.44 -14.77
C THR A 151 9.83 1.62 -15.20
N VAL A 152 11.11 1.63 -14.82
CA VAL A 152 12.10 2.59 -15.35
C VAL A 152 12.71 2.10 -16.66
N ASP A 153 12.74 0.79 -16.88
CA ASP A 153 13.35 0.18 -18.06
C ASP A 153 12.39 0.09 -19.26
N ILE A 154 11.07 0.07 -19.05
CA ILE A 154 10.08 0.09 -20.14
C ILE A 154 10.16 1.37 -20.99
N ARG A 155 10.62 2.51 -20.45
CA ARG A 155 10.86 3.71 -21.28
C ARG A 155 12.03 3.55 -22.26
N ARG A 156 12.89 2.53 -22.11
CA ARG A 156 13.94 2.19 -23.09
C ARG A 156 13.45 1.19 -24.14
N ASP A 157 12.57 0.27 -23.77
CA ASP A 157 12.13 -0.81 -24.68
C ASP A 157 10.80 -0.54 -25.41
N CYS A 158 10.05 0.51 -25.03
CA CYS A 158 8.83 0.93 -25.73
C CYS A 158 9.08 1.56 -27.13
N GLY A 159 10.30 1.48 -27.68
CA GLY A 159 10.54 1.78 -29.09
C GLY A 159 9.97 0.74 -30.05
N GLU A 160 9.71 -0.49 -29.60
CA GLU A 160 9.40 -1.62 -30.51
C GLU A 160 8.13 -2.42 -30.19
N CYS A 161 7.48 -2.17 -29.05
CA CYS A 161 6.23 -2.86 -28.71
C CYS A 161 5.02 -2.05 -29.21
N GLY A 162 4.49 -2.41 -30.38
CA GLY A 162 3.34 -1.80 -31.06
C GLY A 162 1.97 -1.94 -30.37
N TRP A 163 1.91 -1.86 -29.04
CA TRP A 163 0.70 -2.02 -28.23
C TRP A 163 0.14 -0.72 -27.64
N TYR A 164 0.79 0.43 -27.85
CA TYR A 164 0.21 1.73 -27.54
C TYR A 164 -0.44 2.35 -28.79
N PRO A 165 -1.75 2.71 -28.77
CA PRO A 165 -2.30 3.55 -29.82
C PRO A 165 -1.56 4.90 -29.78
N GLN A 166 -0.83 5.18 -30.85
CA GLN A 166 -0.23 6.50 -31.08
C GLN A 166 -1.36 7.50 -31.24
N GLY A 167 -1.50 8.43 -30.30
CA GLY A 167 -2.32 9.63 -30.45
C GLY A 167 -3.55 9.68 -29.55
N LEU A 168 -3.37 10.28 -28.38
CA LEU A 168 -4.37 11.19 -27.82
C LEU A 168 -3.60 12.32 -27.13
N LEU A 169 -3.38 13.39 -27.91
CA LEU A 169 -3.20 14.76 -27.42
C LEU A 169 -4.54 15.27 -26.89
#